data_AF-A0A815C8I0-F1
#
_entry.id   AF-A0A815C8I0-F1
#
_cell.length_a   1.000
_cell.length_b   1.000
_cell.length_c   1.000
_cell.angle_alpha   90.00
_cell.angle_beta   90.00
_cell.angle_gamma   90.00
#
_symmetry.space_group_name_H-M   'P 1'
#
loop_
_entity.id
_entity.type
_entity.pdbx_description
1 polymer ?
#
loop_
_entity_poly.entity_id
_entity_poly.type
_entity_poly.pdbx_seq_one_letter_code
_entity_poly.pdbx_strand_id
1 'polypeptide(L)'
;MKERLVKITFICDTSITNPATMDVKENPTCQFDITVKAAGACPIKEGGVSGGTVFIIILLVLVIVYLLGGILYNRFKEKQTGLAVLPHPGFWLLIVGLSLTGCRFCINSIRNCFQGNSATSSGKYESV
;
A
#
# COMPACT_ATOMS: atom_id res chain seq x y z
N MET A 1 37.14 12.61 32.40
CA MET A 1 36.81 11.73 31.25
C MET A 1 36.00 12.54 30.26
N LYS A 2 36.43 12.65 29.00
CA LYS A 2 35.69 13.36 27.96
C LYS A 2 34.86 12.33 27.19
N GLU A 3 33.55 12.52 27.11
CA GLU A 3 32.66 11.61 26.38
C GLU A 3 32.93 11.73 24.88
N ARG A 4 33.12 10.59 24.19
CA ARG A 4 33.28 10.56 22.73
C ARG A 4 31.89 10.52 22.10
N LEU A 5 31.54 11.55 21.35
CA LEU A 5 30.23 11.67 20.70
C LEU A 5 30.35 11.31 19.21
N VAL A 6 29.46 10.47 18.72
CA VAL A 6 29.40 10.09 17.30
C VAL A 6 28.06 10.54 16.74
N LYS A 7 28.09 11.41 15.72
CA LYS A 7 26.90 11.95 15.08
C LYS A 7 26.78 11.39 13.68
N ILE A 8 25.73 10.60 13.45
CA ILE A 8 25.45 9.98 12.17
C ILE A 8 24.31 10.76 11.49
N THR A 9 24.57 11.33 10.31
CA THR A 9 23.61 12.13 9.55
C THR A 9 23.28 11.42 8.24
N PHE A 10 22.02 11.08 8.03
CA PHE A 10 21.53 10.52 6.77
C PHE A 10 21.03 11.65 5.87
N ILE A 11 21.56 11.73 4.66
CA ILE A 11 21.18 12.73 3.65
C ILE A 11 20.49 12.01 2.48
N CYS A 12 19.31 12.48 2.13
CA CYS A 12 18.59 12.07 0.93
C CYS A 12 19.37 12.54 -0.31
N ASP A 13 19.79 11.59 -1.14
CA ASP A 13 20.37 11.87 -2.44
C ASP A 13 19.78 10.89 -3.47
N THR A 14 18.86 11.39 -4.29
CA THR A 14 18.16 10.60 -5.31
C THR A 14 19.03 10.25 -6.52
N SER A 15 20.24 10.81 -6.61
CA SER A 15 21.20 10.50 -7.68
C SER A 15 22.01 9.22 -7.41
N ILE A 16 21.96 8.71 -6.18
CA ILE A 16 22.74 7.54 -5.74
C ILE A 16 21.90 6.26 -5.86
N THR A 17 22.09 5.53 -6.96
CA THR A 17 21.40 4.24 -7.27
C THR A 17 22.01 3.03 -6.52
N ASN A 18 22.69 3.26 -5.39
CA ASN A 18 23.57 2.36 -4.61
C ASN A 18 24.99 2.20 -5.18
N PRO A 19 26.04 2.08 -4.33
CA PRO A 19 26.04 2.06 -2.86
C PRO A 19 25.98 3.46 -2.23
N ALA A 20 25.55 3.52 -0.97
CA ALA A 20 25.52 4.76 -0.18
C ALA A 20 26.94 5.34 -0.03
N THR A 21 27.09 6.66 -0.20
CA THR A 21 28.38 7.34 -0.03
C THR A 21 28.54 7.79 1.42
N MET A 22 29.69 7.48 2.02
CA MET A 22 30.00 7.86 3.41
C MET A 22 31.13 8.89 3.43
N ASP A 23 30.92 10.00 4.14
CA ASP A 23 31.93 11.02 4.41
C ASP A 23 32.14 11.11 5.93
N VAL A 24 33.40 11.04 6.38
CA VAL A 24 33.75 11.07 7.81
C VAL A 24 34.58 12.30 8.08
N LYS A 25 34.10 13.15 8.98
CA LYS A 25 34.82 14.34 9.46
C LYS A 25 35.15 14.19 10.93
N GLU A 26 36.42 14.38 11.25
CA GLU A 26 36.90 14.43 12.62
C GLU A 26 36.98 15.89 13.08
N ASN A 27 36.25 16.21 14.16
CA ASN A 27 36.21 17.56 14.72
C ASN A 27 37.21 17.64 15.91
N PRO A 28 37.97 18.74 16.09
CA PRO A 28 38.89 18.94 17.23
C PRO A 28 38.26 18.74 18.62
N THR A 29 36.93 18.74 18.74
CA THR A 29 36.18 18.56 19.98
C THR A 29 35.89 17.10 20.38
N CYS A 30 36.67 16.11 19.90
CA CYS A 30 36.47 14.66 20.16
C CYS A 30 35.09 14.15 19.71
N GLN A 31 34.60 14.65 18.57
CA GLN A 31 33.34 14.23 17.96
C GLN A 31 33.58 13.75 16.53
N PHE A 32 32.94 12.64 16.17
CA PHE A 32 33.00 12.07 14.81
C PHE A 32 31.68 12.36 14.10
N ASP A 33 31.74 13.13 13.01
CA ASP A 33 30.59 13.41 12.16
C ASP A 33 30.63 12.48 10.94
N ILE A 34 29.68 11.54 10.87
CA ILE A 34 29.54 10.59 9.77
C ILE A 34 28.33 11.00 8.94
N THR A 35 28.54 11.30 7.66
CA THR A 35 27.49 11.68 6.73
C THR A 35 27.25 10.57 5.72
N VAL A 36 26.06 10.00 5.72
CA VAL A 36 25.66 8.91 4.82
C VAL A 36 24.68 9.44 3.79
N LYS A 37 25.07 9.48 2.53
CA LYS A 37 24.18 9.84 1.41
C LYS A 37 23.58 8.58 0.82
N ALA A 38 22.26 8.47 0.84
CA ALA A 38 21.55 7.31 0.28
C ALA A 38 20.21 7.73 -0.33
N ALA A 39 19.83 7.11 -1.45
CA ALA A 39 18.48 7.27 -2.00
C ALA A 39 17.40 6.75 -1.03
N GLY A 40 17.73 5.75 -0.20
CA GLY A 40 16.85 5.23 0.85
C GLY A 40 16.65 6.16 2.05
N ALA A 41 17.45 7.23 2.18
CA ALA A 41 17.25 8.25 3.22
C ALA A 41 16.24 9.33 2.81
N CYS A 42 15.69 9.25 1.60
CA CYS A 42 14.65 10.15 1.13
C CYS A 42 13.32 9.88 1.84
N PRO A 43 12.54 10.94 2.13
CA PRO A 43 11.22 10.76 2.70
C PRO A 43 10.43 9.86 1.76
N ILE A 44 9.81 8.81 2.34
CA ILE A 44 8.80 8.04 1.64
C ILE A 44 7.76 9.06 1.21
N LYS A 45 7.59 9.27 -0.10
CA LYS A 45 6.51 10.11 -0.60
C LYS A 45 5.23 9.51 -0.05
N GLU A 46 4.65 10.14 0.97
CA GLU A 46 3.38 9.69 1.51
C GLU A 46 2.39 9.71 0.35
N GLY A 47 1.96 8.51 -0.05
CA GLY A 47 1.20 8.31 -1.26
C GLY A 47 -0.10 9.10 -1.16
N GLY A 48 -0.24 10.12 -2.01
CA GLY A 48 -1.56 10.71 -2.26
C GLY A 48 -2.52 9.63 -2.73
N VAL A 49 -3.81 9.83 -2.49
CA VAL A 49 -4.86 8.95 -3.03
C VAL A 49 -4.64 8.78 -4.53
N SER A 50 -4.32 7.55 -4.95
CA SER A 50 -4.14 7.23 -6.35
C SER A 50 -5.42 7.55 -7.11
N GLY A 51 -5.30 8.08 -8.34
CA GLY A 51 -6.47 8.38 -9.17
C GLY A 51 -7.39 7.17 -9.36
N GLY A 52 -6.84 5.95 -9.31
CA GLY A 52 -7.61 4.71 -9.32
C GLY A 52 -8.56 4.58 -8.12
N THR A 53 -8.11 4.93 -6.91
CA THR A 53 -8.95 4.90 -5.70
C THR A 53 -10.10 5.90 -5.80
N VAL A 54 -9.82 7.11 -6.30
CA VAL A 54 -10.84 8.15 -6.50
C VAL A 54 -11.90 7.71 -7.50
N PHE A 55 -11.50 7.10 -8.63
CA PHE A 55 -12.43 6.57 -9.62
C PHE A 55 -13.35 5.47 -9.05
N ILE A 56 -12.78 4.54 -8.29
CA ILE A 56 -13.55 3.46 -7.62
C ILE A 56 -14.60 4.06 -6.67
N ILE A 57 -14.23 5.07 -5.89
CA ILE A 57 -15.14 5.72 -4.94
C ILE A 57 -16.33 6.36 -5.67
N ILE A 58 -16.08 7.09 -6.77
CA ILE A 58 -17.14 7.73 -7.56
C ILE A 58 -18.09 6.67 -8.13
N LEU A 59 -17.56 5.59 -8.69
CA LEU A 59 -18.37 4.50 -9.23
C LEU A 59 -19.25 3.89 -8.14
N LEU A 60 -18.70 3.66 -6.94
CA LEU A 60 -19.44 3.11 -5.81
C LEU A 60 -20.60 4.01 -5.36
N VAL A 61 -20.42 5.32 -5.35
CA VAL A 61 -21.49 6.28 -5.04
C VAL A 61 -22.60 6.22 -6.09
N LEU A 62 -22.26 6.20 -7.37
CA LEU A 62 -23.25 6.09 -8.46
C LEU A 62 -24.05 4.79 -8.37
N VAL A 63 -23.39 3.69 -8.03
CA VAL A 63 -24.03 2.39 -7.78
C VAL A 63 -25.05 2.48 -6.64
N ILE A 64 -24.68 3.09 -5.51
CA ILE A 64 -25.61 3.26 -4.37
C ILE A 64 -26.83 4.08 -4.79
N VAL A 65 -26.64 5.19 -5.48
CA VAL A 65 -27.74 6.04 -5.95
C VAL A 65 -28.65 5.27 -6.91
N TYR A 66 -28.08 4.50 -7.83
CA TYR A 66 -28.83 3.65 -8.76
C TYR A 66 -29.65 2.57 -8.02
N LEU A 67 -29.04 1.90 -7.04
CA LEU A 67 -29.72 0.89 -6.23
C LEU A 67 -30.85 1.50 -5.41
N LEU A 68 -30.61 2.61 -4.71
CA LEU A 68 -31.64 3.29 -3.91
C LEU A 68 -32.78 3.79 -4.79
N GLY A 69 -32.47 4.46 -5.90
CA GLY A 69 -33.47 4.97 -6.83
C GLY A 69 -34.30 3.85 -7.48
N GLY A 70 -33.65 2.78 -7.93
CA GLY A 70 -34.33 1.63 -8.53
C GLY A 70 -35.15 0.83 -7.52
N ILE A 71 -34.65 0.62 -6.30
CA ILE A 71 -35.39 0.00 -5.21
C ILE A 71 -36.62 0.84 -4.89
N LEU A 72 -36.48 2.15 -4.71
CA LEU A 72 -37.60 3.03 -4.37
C LEU A 72 -38.66 3.02 -5.49
N TYR A 73 -38.23 3.08 -6.75
CA TYR A 73 -39.13 3.02 -7.90
C TYR A 73 -39.91 1.69 -7.98
N ASN A 74 -39.21 0.55 -7.87
CA ASN A 74 -39.84 -0.77 -7.94
C ASN A 74 -40.70 -1.07 -6.70
N ARG A 75 -40.31 -0.56 -5.53
CA ARG A 75 -41.05 -0.73 -4.26
C ARG A 75 -42.35 0.07 -4.26
N PHE A 76 -42.33 1.31 -4.75
CA PHE A 76 -43.52 2.17 -4.77
C PHE A 76 -44.48 1.83 -5.90
N LYS A 77 -44.00 1.44 -7.08
CA LYS A 77 -44.88 1.12 -8.23
C LYS A 77 -45.33 -0.34 -8.31
N GLU A 78 -44.42 -1.30 -8.10
CA GLU A 78 -44.71 -2.71 -8.45
C GLU A 78 -44.97 -3.62 -7.25
N LYS A 79 -44.87 -3.13 -6.00
CA LYS A 79 -45.05 -3.91 -4.75
C LYS A 79 -44.27 -5.23 -4.72
N GLN A 80 -43.17 -5.33 -5.46
CA GLN A 80 -42.36 -6.54 -5.45
C GLN A 80 -41.62 -6.68 -4.10
N THR A 81 -41.40 -7.92 -3.67
CA THR A 81 -40.78 -8.25 -2.38
C THR A 81 -39.59 -9.19 -2.61
N GLY A 82 -38.50 -8.97 -1.86
CA GLY A 82 -37.28 -9.80 -1.94
C GLY A 82 -36.22 -9.27 -2.91
N LEU A 83 -35.32 -10.15 -3.36
CA LEU A 83 -34.21 -9.83 -4.28
C LEU A 83 -34.68 -9.32 -5.66
N ALA A 84 -35.96 -9.47 -5.99
CA ALA A 84 -36.58 -8.95 -7.21
C ALA A 84 -36.78 -7.41 -7.21
N VAL A 85 -36.66 -6.76 -6.05
CA VAL A 85 -36.79 -5.29 -5.94
C VAL A 85 -35.60 -4.56 -6.57
N LEU A 86 -34.47 -5.24 -6.70
CA LEU A 86 -33.28 -4.68 -7.33
C LEU A 86 -33.48 -4.57 -8.85
N PRO A 87 -33.20 -3.41 -9.46
CA PRO A 87 -33.10 -3.35 -10.92
C PRO A 87 -31.93 -4.24 -11.37
N HIS A 88 -32.23 -5.31 -12.12
CA HIS A 88 -31.26 -6.28 -12.65
C HIS A 88 -30.49 -7.13 -11.61
N PRO A 89 -31.16 -8.05 -10.87
CA PRO A 89 -30.52 -8.84 -9.82
C PRO A 89 -29.38 -9.75 -10.33
N GLY A 90 -29.49 -10.29 -11.56
CA GLY A 90 -28.46 -11.15 -12.15
C GLY A 90 -27.12 -10.43 -12.38
N PHE A 91 -27.16 -9.15 -12.76
CA PHE A 91 -25.96 -8.32 -12.94
C PHE A 91 -25.21 -8.13 -11.61
N TRP A 92 -25.94 -7.79 -10.54
CA TRP A 92 -25.36 -7.58 -9.22
C TRP A 92 -24.79 -8.86 -8.61
N LEU A 93 -25.48 -9.99 -8.76
CA LEU A 93 -25.00 -11.29 -8.30
C LEU A 93 -23.72 -11.71 -9.03
N LEU A 94 -23.65 -11.50 -10.35
CA LEU A 94 -22.47 -11.80 -11.15
C LEU A 94 -21.27 -10.94 -10.73
N ILE A 95 -21.46 -9.62 -10.62
CA ILE A 95 -20.39 -8.69 -10.25
C ILE A 95 -19.84 -8.96 -8.86
N VAL A 96 -20.72 -9.12 -7.85
CA VAL A 96 -20.29 -9.37 -6.48
C VAL A 96 -19.62 -10.74 -6.36
N GLY A 97 -20.15 -11.76 -7.03
CA GLY A 97 -19.56 -13.10 -7.07
C GLY A 97 -18.17 -13.12 -7.71
N LEU A 98 -17.98 -12.42 -8.82
CA LEU A 98 -16.68 -12.28 -9.49
C LEU A 98 -15.68 -11.50 -8.62
N SER A 99 -16.13 -10.41 -7.99
CA SER A 99 -15.28 -9.58 -7.12
C SER A 99 -14.76 -10.38 -5.93
N LEU A 100 -15.62 -11.14 -5.25
CA LEU A 100 -15.23 -12.01 -4.14
C LEU A 100 -14.24 -13.10 -4.57
N THR A 101 -14.44 -13.66 -5.77
CA THR A 101 -13.53 -14.67 -6.34
C THR A 101 -12.14 -14.06 -6.60
N GLY A 102 -12.08 -12.87 -7.18
CA GLY A 102 -10.83 -12.12 -7.37
C GLY A 102 -10.13 -11.80 -6.05
N CYS A 103 -10.84 -11.28 -5.05
CA CYS A 103 -10.28 -11.00 -3.73
C CYS A 103 -9.71 -12.25 -3.07
N ARG A 104 -10.44 -13.38 -3.11
CA ARG A 104 -9.96 -14.66 -2.57
C ARG A 104 -8.70 -15.13 -3.28
N PHE A 105 -8.62 -14.96 -4.60
CA PHE A 105 -7.41 -15.28 -5.36
C PHE A 105 -6.23 -14.41 -4.93
N CYS A 106 -6.39 -13.08 -4.87
CA CYS A 106 -5.33 -12.18 -4.43
C CYS A 106 -4.85 -12.49 -3.00
N ILE A 107 -5.78 -12.71 -2.06
CA ILE A 107 -5.44 -13.08 -0.68
C ILE A 107 -4.70 -14.42 -0.65
N ASN A 108 -5.17 -15.42 -1.40
CA ASN A 108 -4.51 -16.71 -1.46
C ASN A 108 -3.11 -16.61 -2.06
N SER A 109 -2.93 -15.86 -3.15
CA SER A 109 -1.61 -15.63 -3.76
C SER A 109 -0.66 -14.93 -2.80
N ILE A 110 -1.12 -13.89 -2.08
CA ILE A 110 -0.33 -13.21 -1.04
C ILE A 110 0.05 -14.21 0.06
N ARG A 111 -0.90 -14.99 0.59
CA ARG A 111 -0.64 -16.00 1.63
C ARG A 111 0.33 -17.08 1.17
N ASN A 112 0.33 -17.46 -0.11
CA ASN A 112 1.29 -18.40 -0.68
C ASN A 112 2.69 -17.79 -0.81
N CYS A 113 2.80 -16.52 -1.18
CA CYS A 113 4.09 -15.80 -1.19
C CYS A 113 4.67 -15.65 0.23
N PHE A 114 3.83 -15.39 1.23
CA PHE A 114 4.29 -15.27 2.63
C PHE A 114 4.62 -16.64 3.26
N GLN A 115 3.90 -17.72 2.92
CA GLN A 115 4.23 -19.08 3.41
C GLN A 115 5.42 -19.71 2.67
N GLY A 116 5.65 -19.35 1.40
CA GLY A 116 6.83 -19.78 0.64
C GLY A 116 8.15 -19.18 1.12
N ASN A 117 8.10 -18.20 2.04
CA ASN A 117 9.29 -17.52 2.59
C ASN A 117 9.59 -17.85 4.06
N SER A 118 8.83 -18.76 4.69
CA SER A 118 9.16 -19.29 6.02
C SER A 118 10.29 -20.34 5.98
N ALA A 119 10.74 -20.74 4.79
CA ALA A 119 11.98 -21.48 4.60
C ALA A 119 12.94 -20.64 3.77
N THR A 120 13.92 -20.03 4.44
CA THR A 120 15.11 -19.35 3.86
C THR A 120 15.01 -17.83 3.65
N SER A 121 15.05 -17.07 4.75
CA SER A 121 15.78 -15.80 4.80
C SER A 121 16.66 -15.76 6.05
N SER A 122 17.60 -16.71 6.12
CA SER A 122 18.76 -16.66 7.00
C SER A 122 19.99 -17.02 6.18
N GLY A 123 20.54 -16.01 5.52
CA GLY A 123 21.79 -16.03 4.79
C GLY A 123 21.94 -14.66 4.14
N LYS A 124 23.02 -13.91 4.28
CA LYS A 124 24.33 -14.11 4.89
C LYS A 124 24.83 -12.71 5.24
N TYR A 125 25.39 -12.49 6.43
CA TYR A 125 26.53 -11.58 6.55
C TYR A 125 27.77 -12.48 6.55
N GLU A 126 28.31 -12.75 5.37
CA GLU A 126 29.62 -13.37 5.24
C GLU A 126 30.62 -12.23 5.34
N SER A 127 31.15 -12.02 6.55
CA SER A 127 32.30 -11.16 6.81
C SER A 127 33.57 -11.86 6.30
N VAL A 128 34.21 -11.24 5.30
CA VAL A 128 35.60 -11.52 4.88
C VAL A 128 36.55 -11.10 6.00
#